data_AF-A0AAN9U2E3-F1
#
_entry.id   AF-A0AAN9U2E3-F1
#
_cell.length_a   1.000
_cell.length_b   1.000
_cell.length_c   1.000
_cell.angle_alpha   90.00
_cell.angle_beta   90.00
_cell.angle_gamma   90.00
#
_symmetry.space_group_name_H-M   'P 1'
#
loop_
_entity.id
_entity.type
_entity.pdbx_description
1 polymer ?
#
loop_
_entity_poly.entity_id
_entity_poly.type
_entity_poly.pdbx_seq_one_letter_code
_entity_poly.pdbx_strand_id
1 'polypeptide(L)'
;MSIICRFVFTYSFFIYFIIVRSSSNETLNYVLTHDELLKANNSDLVKRLENYYNYTVLNQTATTAQPKDDAEGERSMVMKIDTPAPRKNFSRTRESVKSSTGQPKSHAWISEPLIEGLKGFRVKSQKNQLCQTQSDLYAAHLKNQTLWAIRMYESSQIAPVGIIGGNNYQMGNFEECIKTKAYGVRGQYCLVNFKYSLYGEELLQYKAKVPPNDFRDMNHESSVWEALIRLKKDPVRIERQNLYWAMCIPASCSPQDLESSLNKTLIPKFNEQDIWLNITVDPIYCHTNESKPFSRGFYITISFMALLLLVNLLSTAVDGVEFLKGNYSHELEGWRELVGVFSLWRNTYNLGIYNKESQVKIVNGMKVLMMVLIIYGHVLLYILGYPQSNPASLEEVYRRGADIALVNTNIVDVFFTVSGFITFYYGYHPMKVGGVIYLVLSILFRYLRLMPVFAIVMAYVTYVLPYTSDGPIWNARIGIEIENCQKNWWLNLLLLNNFINADEQVNQSP
;
A
#
# COMPACT_ATOMS: atom_id res chain seq x y z
N MET A 1 2.78 0.67 0.83
CA MET A 1 4.19 0.57 0.38
C MET A 1 4.71 -0.84 -0.03
N SER A 2 4.05 -1.66 -0.88
CA SER A 2 4.67 -2.96 -1.33
C SER A 2 4.14 -3.63 -2.62
N ILE A 3 3.18 -3.04 -3.35
CA ILE A 3 2.47 -3.75 -4.45
C ILE A 3 2.68 -3.12 -5.83
N ILE A 4 2.91 -1.81 -5.89
CA ILE A 4 3.48 -1.20 -7.10
C ILE A 4 4.85 -1.85 -7.41
N CYS A 5 5.57 -2.27 -6.37
CA CYS A 5 6.79 -3.08 -6.49
C CYS A 5 6.58 -4.48 -7.10
N ARG A 6 5.33 -4.96 -7.24
CA ARG A 6 5.01 -6.32 -7.71
C ARG A 6 4.63 -6.43 -9.18
N PHE A 7 4.31 -5.33 -9.86
CA PHE A 7 4.32 -5.35 -11.33
C PHE A 7 5.75 -5.54 -11.89
N VAL A 8 6.75 -5.08 -11.13
CA VAL A 8 8.15 -5.38 -11.43
C VAL A 8 8.51 -6.82 -11.02
N PHE A 9 7.75 -7.53 -10.18
CA PHE A 9 8.16 -8.87 -9.70
C PHE A 9 8.33 -9.90 -10.82
N THR A 10 7.59 -9.80 -11.93
CA THR A 10 7.76 -10.71 -13.08
C THR A 10 9.10 -10.52 -13.80
N TYR A 11 9.69 -9.31 -13.74
CA TYR A 11 11.02 -9.00 -14.28
C TYR A 11 12.13 -9.03 -13.20
N SER A 12 11.80 -8.66 -11.97
CA SER A 12 12.66 -8.78 -10.78
C SER A 12 12.80 -10.21 -10.31
N PHE A 13 11.99 -11.18 -10.74
CA PHE A 13 12.28 -12.60 -10.52
C PHE A 13 13.65 -12.95 -11.13
N PHE A 14 13.95 -12.44 -12.33
CA PHE A 14 15.26 -12.61 -12.93
C PHE A 14 16.36 -11.81 -12.20
N ILE A 15 16.16 -10.51 -11.92
CA ILE A 15 17.18 -9.67 -11.26
C ILE A 15 17.47 -10.14 -9.82
N TYR A 16 16.45 -10.56 -9.07
CA TYR A 16 16.60 -11.12 -7.73
C TYR A 16 17.43 -12.40 -7.77
N PHE A 17 17.19 -13.31 -8.72
CA PHE A 17 18.00 -14.53 -8.81
C PHE A 17 19.43 -14.31 -9.30
N ILE A 18 19.66 -13.34 -10.18
CA ILE A 18 21.00 -12.92 -10.63
C ILE A 18 21.84 -12.34 -9.47
N ILE A 19 21.27 -11.42 -8.68
CA ILE A 19 21.96 -10.83 -7.53
C ILE A 19 22.16 -11.87 -6.40
N VAL A 20 21.25 -12.83 -6.25
CA VAL A 20 21.33 -13.86 -5.20
C VAL A 20 22.54 -14.80 -5.40
N ARG A 21 22.97 -15.10 -6.63
CA ARG A 21 24.12 -15.99 -6.86
C ARG A 21 25.48 -15.31 -6.59
N SER A 22 25.63 -14.03 -6.94
CA SER A 22 26.85 -13.26 -6.62
C SER A 22 27.17 -13.31 -5.12
N SER A 23 26.16 -13.08 -4.28
CA SER A 23 26.36 -13.14 -2.82
C SER A 23 26.49 -14.56 -2.27
N SER A 24 25.74 -15.56 -2.77
CA SER A 24 25.71 -16.90 -2.13
C SER A 24 26.96 -17.74 -2.37
N ASN A 25 27.61 -17.61 -3.53
CA ASN A 25 28.86 -18.34 -3.80
C ASN A 25 30.08 -17.65 -3.17
N GLU A 26 30.16 -16.31 -3.21
CA GLU A 26 31.30 -15.60 -2.61
C GLU A 26 31.29 -15.66 -1.08
N THR A 27 30.13 -15.53 -0.41
CA THR A 27 30.10 -15.57 1.06
C THR A 27 30.24 -16.95 1.69
N LEU A 28 30.12 -18.04 0.92
CA LEU A 28 30.47 -19.39 1.38
C LEU A 28 31.95 -19.74 1.11
N ASN A 29 32.58 -19.11 0.12
CA ASN A 29 34.00 -19.32 -0.20
C ASN A 29 34.95 -18.37 0.54
N TYR A 30 34.48 -17.20 1.02
CA TYR A 30 35.31 -16.27 1.82
C TYR A 30 35.26 -16.46 3.33
N VAL A 31 34.42 -17.39 3.83
CA VAL A 31 34.49 -17.85 5.22
C VAL A 31 35.09 -19.24 5.22
N LEU A 32 36.43 -19.29 5.41
CA LEU A 32 37.28 -20.46 5.62
C LEU A 32 36.51 -21.79 5.61
N THR A 33 36.63 -22.53 4.50
CA THR A 33 35.99 -23.84 4.41
C THR A 33 36.45 -24.72 5.58
N HIS A 34 35.51 -25.49 6.14
CA HIS A 34 35.76 -26.28 7.35
C HIS A 34 36.97 -27.23 7.16
N ASP A 35 37.18 -27.71 5.93
CA ASP A 35 38.33 -28.53 5.52
C ASP A 35 39.68 -27.81 5.50
N GLU A 36 39.73 -26.50 5.22
CA GLU A 36 40.98 -25.72 5.29
C GLU A 36 41.41 -25.48 6.73
N LEU A 37 40.45 -25.19 7.62
CA LEU A 37 40.70 -25.09 9.07
C LEU A 37 41.12 -26.44 9.67
N LEU A 38 40.54 -27.56 9.21
CA LEU A 38 40.94 -28.91 9.65
C LEU A 38 42.33 -29.31 9.14
N LYS A 39 42.71 -28.92 7.91
CA LYS A 39 44.07 -29.15 7.38
C LYS A 39 45.14 -28.34 8.10
N ALA A 40 44.84 -27.10 8.49
CA ALA A 40 45.80 -26.22 9.19
C ALA A 40 46.09 -26.68 10.64
N ASN A 41 45.15 -27.36 11.30
CA ASN A 41 45.21 -27.60 12.76
C ASN A 41 45.98 -28.88 13.17
N ASN A 42 46.27 -29.79 12.23
CA ASN A 42 46.63 -31.18 12.55
C ASN A 42 48.14 -31.51 12.64
N SER A 43 49.07 -30.59 12.35
CA SER A 43 50.52 -30.90 12.30
C SER A 43 51.36 -30.31 13.44
N ASP A 44 51.10 -29.08 13.90
CA ASP A 44 51.95 -28.40 14.90
C ASP A 44 51.35 -28.36 16.32
N LEU A 45 50.01 -28.41 16.47
CA LEU A 45 49.36 -28.28 17.79
C LEU A 45 49.43 -29.55 18.64
N VAL A 46 49.33 -30.74 18.01
CA VAL A 46 49.39 -32.03 18.71
C VAL A 46 50.74 -32.21 19.42
N LYS A 47 51.85 -31.88 18.74
CA LYS A 47 53.21 -31.91 19.32
C LYS A 47 53.44 -30.90 20.45
N ARG A 48 52.64 -29.84 20.54
CA ARG A 48 52.73 -28.84 21.62
C ARG A 48 51.88 -29.21 22.83
N LEU A 49 50.79 -29.95 22.64
CA LEU A 49 49.88 -30.35 23.73
C LEU A 49 50.39 -31.51 24.57
N GLU A 50 51.12 -32.48 23.99
CA GLU A 50 51.73 -33.59 24.77
C GLU A 50 52.73 -33.09 25.82
N ASN A 51 53.47 -32.00 25.52
CA ASN A 51 54.41 -31.41 26.48
C ASN A 51 53.73 -30.61 27.62
N TYR A 52 52.47 -30.19 27.46
CA TYR A 52 51.77 -29.41 28.48
C TYR A 52 51.01 -30.28 29.48
N TYR A 53 50.58 -31.48 29.06
CA TYR A 53 49.84 -32.41 29.92
C TYR A 53 50.71 -33.00 31.05
N ASN A 54 51.99 -33.27 30.78
CA ASN A 54 52.92 -33.85 31.75
C ASN A 54 53.34 -32.92 32.90
N TYR A 55 53.03 -31.62 32.85
CA TYR A 55 53.43 -30.65 33.89
C TYR A 55 52.36 -30.41 34.97
N THR A 56 51.13 -30.88 34.75
CA THR A 56 49.96 -30.45 35.58
C THR A 56 49.46 -31.52 36.56
N VAL A 57 50.02 -32.74 36.51
CA VAL A 57 49.55 -33.91 37.31
C VAL A 57 50.14 -33.95 38.74
N LEU A 58 51.07 -33.06 39.10
CA LEU A 58 51.82 -33.14 40.37
C LEU A 58 51.34 -32.24 41.53
N ASN A 59 50.38 -31.33 41.32
CA ASN A 59 50.00 -30.30 42.32
C ASN A 59 48.48 -30.22 42.60
N GLN A 60 47.81 -31.35 42.86
CA GLN A 60 46.46 -31.36 43.45
C GLN A 60 46.33 -32.39 44.59
N THR A 61 46.86 -32.02 45.75
CA THR A 61 46.46 -32.56 47.06
C THR A 61 46.21 -31.40 48.03
N ALA A 62 45.21 -31.56 48.92
CA ALA A 62 44.66 -30.55 49.83
C ALA A 62 43.83 -29.41 49.15
N THR A 63 42.65 -28.99 49.64
CA THR A 63 41.85 -29.43 50.82
C THR A 63 40.35 -29.11 50.66
N THR A 64 39.51 -29.76 51.47
CA THR A 64 38.03 -29.73 51.53
C THR A 64 37.39 -28.54 52.26
N ALA A 65 36.14 -28.16 51.91
CA ALA A 65 35.03 -27.89 52.86
C ALA A 65 33.65 -27.64 52.18
N GLN A 66 32.55 -28.03 52.85
CA GLN A 66 31.13 -27.72 52.58
C GLN A 66 30.58 -26.82 53.72
N PRO A 67 29.52 -25.98 53.53
CA PRO A 67 28.10 -26.38 53.69
C PRO A 67 27.13 -25.60 52.73
N LYS A 68 25.87 -25.30 53.11
CA LYS A 68 24.66 -26.17 53.05
C LYS A 68 23.37 -25.34 53.41
N ASP A 69 22.21 -25.76 52.88
CA ASP A 69 20.79 -25.53 53.29
C ASP A 69 20.12 -24.12 53.44
N ASP A 70 18.99 -24.00 52.71
CA ASP A 70 17.64 -23.45 53.04
C ASP A 70 17.30 -21.92 53.10
N ALA A 71 15.99 -21.65 53.05
CA ALA A 71 15.35 -20.49 52.38
C ALA A 71 14.42 -19.64 53.26
N GLU A 72 14.11 -18.39 52.83
CA GLU A 72 12.83 -17.71 53.13
C GLU A 72 12.56 -16.41 52.31
N GLY A 73 11.29 -16.10 52.06
CA GLY A 73 10.75 -14.71 52.06
C GLY A 73 10.59 -13.92 50.73
N GLU A 74 9.34 -13.67 50.32
CA GLU A 74 8.97 -12.73 49.23
C GLU A 74 9.11 -11.25 49.59
N ARG A 75 9.35 -10.37 48.59
CA ARG A 75 8.68 -9.05 48.54
C ARG A 75 8.57 -8.46 47.13
N SER A 76 7.34 -8.17 46.70
CA SER A 76 7.03 -7.43 45.47
C SER A 76 7.09 -5.91 45.69
N MET A 77 7.51 -5.15 44.68
CA MET A 77 7.56 -3.69 44.71
C MET A 77 6.75 -3.11 43.54
N VAL A 78 5.58 -2.54 43.85
CA VAL A 78 4.70 -1.86 42.88
C VAL A 78 4.96 -0.35 42.92
N MET A 79 5.24 0.23 41.75
CA MET A 79 5.45 1.68 41.60
C MET A 79 4.11 2.38 41.38
N LYS A 80 3.78 3.37 42.23
CA LYS A 80 2.56 4.19 42.10
C LYS A 80 2.77 5.31 41.08
N ILE A 81 1.71 5.65 40.34
CA ILE A 81 1.60 6.87 39.53
C ILE A 81 0.42 7.67 40.08
N ASP A 82 0.68 8.88 40.55
CA ASP A 82 -0.34 9.78 41.11
C ASP A 82 -1.09 10.53 39.99
N THR A 83 -2.42 10.65 40.13
CA THR A 83 -3.30 11.40 39.22
C THR A 83 -3.77 12.72 39.85
N PRO A 84 -3.80 13.85 39.11
CA PRO A 84 -4.23 15.13 39.66
C PRO A 84 -5.76 15.26 39.76
N ALA A 85 -6.22 15.95 40.82
CA ALA A 85 -7.63 16.07 41.20
C ALA A 85 -8.49 16.98 40.29
N PRO A 86 -9.82 16.75 40.21
CA PRO A 86 -10.72 17.54 39.37
C PRO A 86 -10.98 18.95 39.91
N ARG A 87 -11.08 19.94 39.00
CA ARG A 87 -11.41 21.34 39.34
C ARG A 87 -12.93 21.58 39.44
N LYS A 88 -13.26 22.52 40.33
CA LYS A 88 -14.57 22.93 40.84
C LYS A 88 -15.68 23.15 39.79
N ASN A 89 -16.90 22.79 40.18
CA ASN A 89 -18.16 23.08 39.48
C ASN A 89 -18.34 24.59 39.20
N PHE A 90 -18.79 24.93 37.99
CA PHE A 90 -19.36 26.24 37.68
C PHE A 90 -20.82 26.05 37.25
N SER A 91 -21.74 26.31 38.18
CA SER A 91 -23.18 26.27 37.94
C SER A 91 -23.61 27.46 37.08
N ARG A 92 -23.96 27.23 35.82
CA ARG A 92 -24.66 28.24 34.99
C ARG A 92 -26.11 27.79 34.77
N THR A 93 -27.03 28.71 34.99
CA THR A 93 -28.48 28.50 34.94
C THR A 93 -28.97 27.96 33.60
N ARG A 94 -29.83 26.94 33.63
CA ARG A 94 -30.64 26.54 32.47
C ARG A 94 -31.80 27.52 32.32
N GLU A 95 -31.70 28.41 31.34
CA GLU A 95 -32.92 28.96 30.73
C GLU A 95 -33.53 27.89 29.83
N SER A 96 -34.85 27.72 29.92
CA SER A 96 -35.59 26.70 29.19
C SER A 96 -35.92 27.19 27.78
N VAL A 97 -35.09 26.78 26.79
CA VAL A 97 -35.49 26.86 25.38
C VAL A 97 -36.73 26.00 25.19
N LYS A 98 -37.88 26.65 24.97
CA LYS A 98 -39.16 25.98 24.76
C LYS A 98 -39.07 25.09 23.52
N SER A 99 -39.32 23.79 23.71
CA SER A 99 -39.53 22.85 22.62
C SER A 99 -40.81 23.22 21.86
N SER A 100 -40.69 23.94 20.75
CA SER A 100 -41.81 24.12 19.83
C SER A 100 -42.16 22.78 19.20
N THR A 101 -43.37 22.30 19.46
CA THR A 101 -43.98 21.15 18.80
C THR A 101 -44.15 21.43 17.31
N GLY A 102 -43.20 20.99 16.49
CA GLY A 102 -43.32 20.88 15.04
C GLY A 102 -43.27 19.41 14.64
N GLN A 103 -44.15 19.00 13.73
CA GLN A 103 -44.01 17.70 13.07
C GLN A 103 -42.62 17.61 12.39
N PRO A 104 -41.96 16.45 12.38
CA PRO A 104 -40.67 16.32 11.72
C PRO A 104 -40.83 16.64 10.24
N LYS A 105 -40.13 17.67 9.76
CA LYS A 105 -39.99 17.93 8.31
C LYS A 105 -39.46 16.65 7.65
N SER A 106 -40.19 16.14 6.67
CA SER A 106 -39.69 15.06 5.83
C SER A 106 -38.65 15.65 4.89
N HIS A 107 -37.37 15.42 5.19
CA HIS A 107 -36.27 15.88 4.36
C HIS A 107 -36.20 15.02 3.10
N ALA A 108 -36.12 15.64 1.91
CA ALA A 108 -35.95 14.90 0.66
C ALA A 108 -34.70 14.02 0.69
N TRP A 109 -34.70 12.93 -0.09
CA TRP A 109 -33.51 12.11 -0.27
C TRP A 109 -32.56 12.78 -1.27
N ILE A 110 -31.25 12.74 -1.00
CA ILE A 110 -30.25 13.55 -1.74
C ILE A 110 -30.21 13.34 -3.25
N SER A 111 -30.74 12.22 -3.76
CA SER A 111 -30.84 11.98 -5.21
C SER A 111 -31.69 13.02 -5.92
N GLU A 112 -32.75 13.51 -5.29
CA GLU A 112 -33.71 14.43 -5.89
C GLU A 112 -33.10 15.81 -6.19
N PRO A 113 -32.54 16.57 -5.22
CA PRO A 113 -31.90 17.85 -5.52
C PRO A 113 -30.64 17.71 -6.40
N LEU A 114 -29.94 16.57 -6.39
CA LEU A 114 -28.84 16.29 -7.32
C LEU A 114 -29.34 16.15 -8.76
N ILE A 115 -30.29 15.25 -9.02
CA ILE A 115 -30.80 14.98 -10.37
C ILE A 115 -31.44 16.25 -10.95
N GLU A 116 -32.25 16.97 -10.15
CA GLU A 116 -32.86 18.22 -10.62
C GLU A 116 -31.85 19.33 -10.88
N GLY A 117 -30.87 19.50 -9.98
CA GLY A 117 -29.88 20.56 -10.09
C GLY A 117 -28.85 20.32 -11.20
N LEU A 118 -28.54 19.05 -11.51
CA LEU A 118 -27.62 18.67 -12.58
C LEU A 118 -28.31 18.55 -13.97
N LYS A 119 -29.64 18.52 -14.03
CA LYS A 119 -30.41 18.42 -15.28
C LYS A 119 -30.12 19.61 -16.21
N GLY A 120 -29.40 19.34 -17.30
CA GLY A 120 -28.98 20.40 -18.25
C GLY A 120 -27.89 21.33 -17.70
N PHE A 121 -27.16 20.90 -16.66
CA PHE A 121 -26.02 21.63 -16.12
C PHE A 121 -24.96 21.90 -17.19
N ARG A 122 -24.36 23.08 -17.13
CA ARG A 122 -23.16 23.44 -17.88
C ARG A 122 -22.28 24.33 -17.03
N VAL A 123 -20.96 24.21 -17.22
CA VAL A 123 -19.99 25.10 -16.59
C VAL A 123 -20.18 26.51 -17.13
N LYS A 124 -20.04 27.51 -16.25
CA LYS A 124 -20.06 28.94 -16.59
C LYS A 124 -18.78 29.58 -16.06
N SER A 125 -17.96 30.14 -16.94
CA SER A 125 -16.77 30.89 -16.54
C SER A 125 -16.94 32.38 -16.81
N GLN A 126 -16.64 33.20 -15.81
CA GLN A 126 -16.58 34.65 -15.94
C GLN A 126 -15.19 35.15 -16.40
N LYS A 127 -14.14 34.32 -16.27
CA LYS A 127 -12.75 34.67 -16.59
C LYS A 127 -12.28 34.06 -17.89
N ASN A 128 -12.78 32.88 -18.25
CA ASN A 128 -12.31 32.10 -19.37
C ASN A 128 -13.37 32.06 -20.48
N GLN A 129 -13.23 32.99 -21.45
CA GLN A 129 -14.15 33.12 -22.57
C GLN A 129 -14.20 31.86 -23.46
N LEU A 130 -13.09 31.10 -23.55
CA LEU A 130 -13.06 29.83 -24.29
C LEU A 130 -13.92 28.78 -23.57
N CYS A 131 -13.77 28.63 -22.25
CA CYS A 131 -14.63 27.75 -21.43
C CYS A 131 -16.11 28.12 -21.57
N GLN A 132 -16.46 29.40 -21.52
CA GLN A 132 -17.84 29.84 -21.68
C GLN A 132 -18.38 29.48 -23.08
N THR A 133 -17.62 29.79 -24.13
CA THR A 133 -18.00 29.52 -25.53
C THR A 133 -18.15 28.01 -25.79
N GLN A 134 -17.21 27.19 -25.30
CA GLN A 134 -17.29 25.73 -25.46
C GLN A 134 -18.43 25.11 -24.63
N SER A 135 -18.72 25.64 -23.45
CA SER A 135 -19.83 25.18 -22.60
C SER A 135 -21.21 25.54 -23.16
N ASP A 136 -21.35 26.74 -23.74
CA ASP A 136 -22.59 27.13 -24.43
C ASP A 136 -22.79 26.37 -25.75
N LEU A 137 -21.71 26.11 -26.51
CA LEU A 137 -21.73 25.24 -27.69
C LEU A 137 -22.16 23.81 -27.32
N TYR A 138 -21.56 23.24 -26.27
CA TYR A 138 -21.96 21.93 -25.73
C TYR A 138 -23.44 21.90 -25.34
N ALA A 139 -23.94 22.90 -24.62
CA ALA A 139 -25.35 22.95 -24.22
C ALA A 139 -26.33 23.08 -25.41
N ALA A 140 -25.96 23.83 -26.46
CA ALA A 140 -26.75 23.90 -27.69
C ALA A 140 -26.78 22.54 -28.41
N HIS A 141 -25.63 21.86 -28.51
CA HIS A 141 -25.49 20.54 -29.12
C HIS A 141 -26.14 19.41 -28.32
N LEU A 142 -26.21 19.54 -26.98
CA LEU A 142 -26.92 18.63 -26.08
C LEU A 142 -28.44 18.78 -26.26
N LYS A 143 -28.95 20.02 -26.35
CA LYS A 143 -30.37 20.29 -26.66
C LYS A 143 -30.78 19.70 -28.02
N ASN A 144 -29.88 19.73 -29.00
CA ASN A 144 -30.08 19.15 -30.33
C ASN A 144 -29.76 17.63 -30.40
N GLN A 145 -29.50 16.97 -29.25
CA GLN A 145 -29.21 15.54 -29.14
C GLN A 145 -28.09 15.04 -30.07
N THR A 146 -27.12 15.89 -30.39
CA THR A 146 -26.03 15.49 -31.30
C THR A 146 -25.09 14.51 -30.59
N LEU A 147 -24.64 13.49 -31.33
CA LEU A 147 -23.93 12.32 -30.78
C LEU A 147 -22.80 12.69 -29.81
N TRP A 148 -21.93 13.63 -30.17
CA TRP A 148 -20.77 14.00 -29.32
C TRP A 148 -21.17 14.62 -27.98
N ALA A 149 -22.28 15.36 -27.94
CA ALA A 149 -22.76 16.02 -26.73
C ALA A 149 -23.56 15.06 -25.85
N ILE A 150 -24.35 14.15 -26.44
CA ILE A 150 -24.99 13.06 -25.69
C ILE A 150 -23.93 12.13 -25.10
N ARG A 151 -22.93 11.73 -25.89
CA ARG A 151 -21.75 10.95 -25.44
C ARG A 151 -21.07 11.60 -24.23
N MET A 152 -20.82 12.91 -24.30
CA MET A 152 -20.20 13.68 -23.21
C MET A 152 -21.09 13.79 -21.97
N TYR A 153 -22.42 13.91 -22.15
CA TYR A 153 -23.40 13.92 -21.08
C TYR A 153 -23.49 12.55 -20.37
N GLU A 154 -23.61 11.45 -21.12
CA GLU A 154 -23.68 10.07 -20.60
C GLU A 154 -22.34 9.58 -20.01
N SER A 155 -21.22 10.21 -20.40
CA SER A 155 -19.94 10.01 -19.73
C SER A 155 -19.91 10.56 -18.30
N SER A 156 -20.81 11.50 -17.96
CA SER A 156 -20.98 12.02 -16.60
C SER A 156 -21.92 11.13 -15.80
N GLN A 157 -21.84 11.14 -14.47
CA GLN A 157 -22.89 10.54 -13.67
C GLN A 157 -24.17 11.38 -13.76
N ILE A 158 -25.30 10.73 -14.04
CA ILE A 158 -26.62 11.38 -14.19
C ILE A 158 -27.45 11.28 -12.90
N ALA A 159 -27.45 10.12 -12.24
CA ALA A 159 -28.22 9.83 -11.03
C ALA A 159 -27.39 8.94 -10.08
N PRO A 160 -27.51 9.09 -8.74
CA PRO A 160 -26.76 8.25 -7.81
C PRO A 160 -27.30 6.81 -7.79
N VAL A 161 -26.39 5.84 -7.72
CA VAL A 161 -26.74 4.42 -7.50
C VAL A 161 -26.04 3.87 -6.26
N GLY A 162 -26.81 3.24 -5.35
CA GLY A 162 -26.24 2.45 -4.25
C GLY A 162 -25.63 3.21 -3.07
N ILE A 163 -25.93 4.50 -2.86
CA ILE A 163 -25.39 5.30 -1.73
C ILE A 163 -25.53 4.57 -0.38
N ILE A 164 -26.70 4.00 -0.09
CA ILE A 164 -26.96 3.29 1.17
C ILE A 164 -26.14 1.99 1.28
N GLY A 165 -25.88 1.33 0.14
CA GLY A 165 -24.95 0.20 0.03
C GLY A 165 -23.47 0.59 0.16
N GLY A 166 -23.15 1.89 0.34
CA GLY A 166 -21.79 2.40 0.48
C GLY A 166 -21.15 2.87 -0.82
N ASN A 167 -21.86 2.88 -1.95
CA ASN A 167 -21.27 3.27 -3.24
C ASN A 167 -21.03 4.79 -3.31
N ASN A 168 -19.90 5.21 -2.76
CA ASN A 168 -19.49 6.59 -2.70
C ASN A 168 -18.82 7.08 -4.00
N TYR A 169 -18.48 6.20 -4.94
CA TYR A 169 -17.74 6.56 -6.16
C TYR A 169 -18.59 6.34 -7.41
N GLN A 170 -19.30 7.40 -7.79
CA GLN A 170 -20.17 7.44 -8.96
C GLN A 170 -19.35 7.83 -10.20
N MET A 171 -18.63 6.85 -10.79
CA MET A 171 -17.54 7.11 -11.73
C MET A 171 -17.94 7.46 -13.18
N GLY A 172 -19.21 7.40 -13.58
CA GLY A 172 -19.61 7.62 -14.98
C GLY A 172 -18.79 6.77 -15.98
N ASN A 173 -18.51 7.31 -17.17
CA ASN A 173 -17.62 6.69 -18.15
C ASN A 173 -16.38 7.55 -18.42
N PHE A 174 -15.30 7.25 -17.69
CA PHE A 174 -14.01 7.93 -17.78
C PHE A 174 -13.42 7.98 -19.20
N GLU A 175 -13.29 6.81 -19.85
CA GLU A 175 -12.65 6.72 -21.17
C GLU A 175 -13.45 7.47 -22.24
N GLU A 176 -14.78 7.38 -22.16
CA GLU A 176 -15.68 8.00 -23.12
C GLU A 176 -15.63 9.53 -23.05
N CYS A 177 -15.49 10.08 -21.84
CA CYS A 177 -15.25 11.50 -21.63
C CYS A 177 -13.94 11.96 -22.29
N ILE A 178 -12.80 11.39 -21.88
CA ILE A 178 -11.48 11.88 -22.32
C ILE A 178 -11.21 11.64 -23.81
N LYS A 179 -11.87 10.63 -24.43
CA LYS A 179 -11.80 10.37 -25.88
C LYS A 179 -12.70 11.30 -26.70
N THR A 180 -13.58 12.10 -26.07
CA THR A 180 -14.47 13.01 -26.79
C THR A 180 -13.71 14.22 -27.33
N LYS A 181 -13.81 14.43 -28.65
CA LYS A 181 -13.25 15.59 -29.38
C LYS A 181 -14.16 15.97 -30.55
N ALA A 182 -14.79 17.15 -30.48
CA ALA A 182 -15.70 17.65 -31.53
C ALA A 182 -15.72 19.19 -31.53
N TYR A 183 -15.75 19.82 -32.71
CA TYR A 183 -15.85 21.29 -32.86
C TYR A 183 -14.83 22.11 -32.02
N GLY A 184 -13.62 21.57 -31.80
CA GLY A 184 -12.60 22.18 -30.95
C GLY A 184 -12.78 21.97 -29.44
N VAL A 185 -13.94 21.44 -29.01
CA VAL A 185 -14.18 20.95 -27.65
C VAL A 185 -13.47 19.61 -27.46
N ARG A 186 -12.82 19.45 -26.31
CA ARG A 186 -12.26 18.18 -25.83
C ARG A 186 -12.88 17.87 -24.47
N GLY A 187 -13.12 16.61 -24.16
CA GLY A 187 -13.58 16.20 -22.84
C GLY A 187 -12.47 16.26 -21.79
N GLN A 188 -12.82 16.77 -20.61
CA GLN A 188 -12.06 16.65 -19.37
C GLN A 188 -12.97 15.98 -18.34
N TYR A 189 -12.49 14.86 -17.82
CA TYR A 189 -13.16 14.15 -16.74
C TYR A 189 -12.74 14.77 -15.41
N CYS A 190 -13.69 15.05 -14.51
CA CYS A 190 -13.42 15.43 -13.14
C CYS A 190 -14.28 14.62 -12.17
N LEU A 191 -13.70 14.16 -11.07
CA LEU A 191 -14.44 13.56 -9.96
C LEU A 191 -14.67 14.63 -8.87
N VAL A 192 -15.91 15.07 -8.71
CA VAL A 192 -16.32 16.10 -7.74
C VAL A 192 -16.67 15.44 -6.42
N ASN A 193 -16.19 15.96 -5.29
CA ASN A 193 -16.61 15.48 -3.98
C ASN A 193 -17.75 16.34 -3.42
N PHE A 194 -18.95 15.75 -3.34
CA PHE A 194 -20.11 16.30 -2.65
C PHE A 194 -20.17 15.74 -1.22
N LYS A 195 -19.78 16.55 -0.23
CA LYS A 195 -19.97 16.22 1.20
C LYS A 195 -21.29 16.80 1.69
N TYR A 196 -22.17 15.97 2.23
CA TYR A 196 -23.50 16.39 2.67
C TYR A 196 -23.84 15.95 4.10
N SER A 197 -24.60 16.75 4.84
CA SER A 197 -25.03 16.46 6.21
C SER A 197 -26.34 17.18 6.55
N LEU A 198 -27.03 16.74 7.61
CA LEU A 198 -28.14 17.54 8.15
C LEU A 198 -27.61 18.71 8.98
N TYR A 199 -28.34 19.84 9.00
CA TYR A 199 -28.01 20.93 9.93
C TYR A 199 -28.16 20.45 11.39
N GLY A 200 -27.09 20.61 12.18
CA GLY A 200 -27.05 20.14 13.58
C GLY A 200 -26.79 18.63 13.75
N GLU A 201 -26.29 17.94 12.73
CA GLU A 201 -26.02 16.50 12.75
C GLU A 201 -25.17 16.03 13.94
N GLU A 202 -24.15 16.79 14.35
CA GLU A 202 -23.27 16.43 15.48
C GLU A 202 -24.06 16.13 16.76
N LEU A 203 -25.12 16.90 17.04
CA LEU A 203 -25.99 16.71 18.20
C LEU A 203 -26.87 15.45 18.06
N LEU A 204 -27.23 15.09 16.82
CA LEU A 204 -27.95 13.85 16.52
C LEU A 204 -27.03 12.64 16.63
N GLN A 205 -25.79 12.72 16.13
CA GLN A 205 -24.78 11.65 16.21
C GLN A 205 -24.34 11.37 17.67
N TYR A 206 -24.25 12.40 18.50
CA TYR A 206 -24.02 12.24 19.94
C TYR A 206 -25.14 11.42 20.60
N LYS A 207 -26.41 11.72 20.27
CA LYS A 207 -27.60 11.02 20.80
C LYS A 207 -27.85 9.64 20.17
N ALA A 208 -27.35 9.40 18.96
CA ALA A 208 -27.56 8.16 18.23
C ALA A 208 -26.91 6.96 18.94
N LYS A 209 -27.66 5.86 19.05
CA LYS A 209 -27.11 4.56 19.46
C LYS A 209 -26.17 4.05 18.36
N VAL A 210 -25.11 3.35 18.73
CA VAL A 210 -24.25 2.62 17.78
C VAL A 210 -25.14 1.63 17.00
N PRO A 211 -25.02 1.53 15.68
CA PRO A 211 -25.84 0.61 14.88
C PRO A 211 -25.59 -0.83 15.32
N PRO A 212 -26.62 -1.69 15.27
CA PRO A 212 -26.47 -3.11 15.56
C PRO A 212 -25.49 -3.81 14.60
N ASN A 213 -25.12 -5.02 15.00
CA ASN A 213 -24.12 -5.82 14.30
C ASN A 213 -24.60 -6.36 12.94
N ASP A 214 -25.87 -6.19 12.57
CA ASP A 214 -26.37 -6.41 11.22
C ASP A 214 -27.00 -5.12 10.67
N PHE A 215 -26.86 -4.88 9.36
CA PHE A 215 -27.59 -3.81 8.69
C PHE A 215 -29.10 -4.13 8.64
N ARG A 216 -29.44 -5.42 8.60
CA ARG A 216 -30.81 -5.96 8.60
C ARG A 216 -31.54 -5.79 9.93
N ASP A 217 -30.83 -5.49 11.02
CA ASP A 217 -31.41 -5.18 12.33
C ASP A 217 -31.91 -3.72 12.44
N MET A 218 -31.76 -2.91 11.38
CA MET A 218 -32.33 -1.57 11.35
C MET A 218 -33.83 -1.60 11.03
N ASN A 219 -34.63 -0.87 11.80
CA ASN A 219 -36.07 -0.77 11.56
C ASN A 219 -36.32 -0.21 10.15
N HIS A 220 -37.06 -0.94 9.32
CA HIS A 220 -37.43 -0.54 7.96
C HIS A 220 -38.27 0.75 7.92
N GLU A 221 -38.92 1.12 9.03
CA GLU A 221 -39.68 2.37 9.18
C GLU A 221 -38.83 3.57 9.63
N SER A 222 -37.55 3.35 9.97
CA SER A 222 -36.65 4.44 10.42
C SER A 222 -36.23 5.33 9.25
N SER A 223 -35.97 6.61 9.55
CA SER A 223 -35.51 7.55 8.53
C SER A 223 -34.13 7.15 8.00
N VAL A 224 -33.95 7.22 6.68
CA VAL A 224 -32.66 6.99 6.02
C VAL A 224 -31.55 7.87 6.62
N TRP A 225 -31.90 9.10 7.02
CA TRP A 225 -30.98 10.02 7.70
C TRP A 225 -30.54 9.52 9.08
N GLU A 226 -31.44 8.90 9.85
CA GLU A 226 -31.10 8.29 11.13
C GLU A 226 -30.14 7.09 10.91
N ALA A 227 -30.39 6.28 9.88
CA ALA A 227 -29.49 5.20 9.50
C ALA A 227 -28.08 5.73 9.16
N LEU A 228 -27.96 6.78 8.32
CA LEU A 228 -26.66 7.39 7.99
C LEU A 228 -25.91 7.89 9.24
N ILE A 229 -26.60 8.60 10.13
CA ILE A 229 -26.01 9.15 11.36
C ILE A 229 -25.50 8.03 12.30
N ARG A 230 -26.24 6.92 12.39
CA ARG A 230 -25.80 5.73 13.14
C ARG A 230 -24.57 5.09 12.46
N LEU A 231 -24.62 4.86 11.14
CA LEU A 231 -23.54 4.21 10.37
C LEU A 231 -22.21 4.98 10.49
N LYS A 232 -22.24 6.32 10.42
CA LYS A 232 -21.07 7.20 10.57
C LYS A 232 -20.36 7.10 11.93
N LYS A 233 -21.00 6.52 12.95
CA LYS A 233 -20.43 6.31 14.29
C LYS A 233 -19.55 5.05 14.38
N ASP A 234 -19.61 4.17 13.38
CA ASP A 234 -18.84 2.92 13.31
C ASP A 234 -17.61 3.12 12.41
N PRO A 235 -16.37 3.12 12.96
CA PRO A 235 -15.15 3.38 12.19
C PRO A 235 -14.78 2.25 11.22
N VAL A 236 -15.48 1.11 11.25
CA VAL A 236 -15.30 0.00 10.28
C VAL A 236 -16.14 0.23 9.02
N ARG A 237 -17.08 1.19 9.03
CA ARG A 237 -17.97 1.49 7.91
C ARG A 237 -17.56 2.76 7.18
N ILE A 238 -17.78 2.77 5.86
CA ILE A 238 -17.46 3.91 5.00
C ILE A 238 -18.43 5.07 5.27
N GLU A 239 -17.89 6.29 5.40
CA GLU A 239 -18.68 7.53 5.53
C GLU A 239 -19.46 7.80 4.22
N ARG A 240 -20.71 7.30 4.16
CA ARG A 240 -21.65 7.43 3.02
C ARG A 240 -21.98 8.87 2.61
N GLN A 241 -21.56 9.85 3.41
CA GLN A 241 -21.81 11.28 3.21
C GLN A 241 -20.79 11.99 2.32
N ASN A 242 -19.67 11.33 1.97
CA ASN A 242 -18.74 11.85 0.96
C ASN A 242 -19.04 11.15 -0.37
N LEU A 243 -19.72 11.84 -1.29
CA LEU A 243 -20.12 11.31 -2.59
C LEU A 243 -19.25 11.88 -3.70
N TYR A 244 -18.37 11.04 -4.25
CA TYR A 244 -17.55 11.33 -5.42
C TYR A 244 -18.37 11.13 -6.70
N TRP A 245 -18.46 12.17 -7.53
CA TRP A 245 -19.37 12.25 -8.66
C TRP A 245 -18.64 12.64 -9.95
N ALA A 246 -18.72 11.80 -10.98
CA ALA A 246 -18.08 12.04 -12.26
C ALA A 246 -18.81 13.11 -13.09
N MET A 247 -18.05 14.07 -13.60
CA MET A 247 -18.54 15.07 -14.56
C MET A 247 -17.58 15.19 -15.73
N CYS A 248 -18.11 15.16 -16.95
CA CYS A 248 -17.37 15.46 -18.17
C CYS A 248 -17.62 16.91 -18.59
N ILE A 249 -16.57 17.72 -18.60
CA ILE A 249 -16.63 19.16 -18.92
C ILE A 249 -15.71 19.49 -20.11
N PRO A 250 -15.87 20.66 -20.77
CA PRO A 250 -14.91 21.10 -21.77
C PRO A 250 -13.52 21.30 -21.15
N ALA A 251 -12.48 20.71 -21.74
CA ALA A 251 -11.09 20.79 -21.26
C ALA A 251 -10.47 22.21 -21.29
N SER A 252 -11.21 23.19 -21.81
CA SER A 252 -10.89 24.61 -21.67
C SER A 252 -11.27 25.18 -20.30
N CYS A 253 -12.11 24.51 -19.50
CA CYS A 253 -12.62 24.99 -18.21
C CYS A 253 -11.70 24.57 -17.06
N SER A 254 -11.57 25.41 -16.03
CA SER A 254 -10.78 25.03 -14.86
C SER A 254 -11.61 24.26 -13.81
N PRO A 255 -10.98 23.49 -12.90
CA PRO A 255 -11.66 22.89 -11.75
C PRO A 255 -12.44 23.91 -10.92
N GLN A 256 -11.93 25.14 -10.79
CA GLN A 256 -12.57 26.23 -10.06
C GLN A 256 -13.77 26.83 -10.80
N ASP A 257 -13.77 26.83 -12.15
CA ASP A 257 -14.96 27.19 -12.93
C ASP A 257 -16.10 26.18 -12.69
N LEU A 258 -15.76 24.88 -12.65
CA LEU A 258 -16.71 23.80 -12.31
C LEU A 258 -17.25 23.97 -10.89
N GLU A 259 -16.39 24.12 -9.89
CA GLU A 259 -16.78 24.29 -8.48
C GLU A 259 -17.69 25.51 -8.28
N SER A 260 -17.33 26.67 -8.85
CA SER A 260 -18.16 27.88 -8.76
C SER A 260 -19.52 27.70 -9.44
N SER A 261 -19.57 26.97 -10.55
CA SER A 261 -20.81 26.68 -11.30
C SER A 261 -21.74 25.74 -10.50
N LEU A 262 -21.17 24.71 -9.88
CA LEU A 262 -21.92 23.77 -9.03
C LEU A 262 -22.42 24.45 -7.76
N ASN A 263 -21.57 25.22 -7.07
CA ASN A 263 -21.96 25.96 -5.86
C ASN A 263 -23.16 26.89 -6.11
N LYS A 264 -23.18 27.60 -7.25
CA LYS A 264 -24.31 28.46 -7.65
C LYS A 264 -25.59 27.70 -8.02
N THR A 265 -25.50 26.40 -8.35
CA THR A 265 -26.61 25.61 -8.88
C THR A 265 -27.22 24.69 -7.82
N LEU A 266 -26.39 24.03 -7.00
CA LEU A 266 -26.82 23.00 -6.05
C LEU A 266 -27.06 23.52 -4.63
N ILE A 267 -26.23 24.44 -4.12
CA ILE A 267 -26.36 24.92 -2.73
C ILE A 267 -27.77 25.51 -2.44
N PRO A 268 -28.38 26.32 -3.31
CA PRO A 268 -29.75 26.81 -3.08
C PRO A 268 -30.77 25.67 -2.95
N LYS A 269 -30.75 24.70 -3.88
CA LYS A 269 -31.64 23.53 -3.89
C LYS A 269 -31.49 22.63 -2.66
N PHE A 270 -30.27 22.51 -2.12
CA PHE A 270 -30.00 21.74 -0.90
C PHE A 270 -30.46 22.49 0.37
N ASN A 271 -30.26 23.81 0.42
CA ASN A 271 -30.73 24.65 1.52
C ASN A 271 -32.27 24.70 1.61
N GLU A 272 -32.98 24.64 0.48
CA GLU A 272 -34.45 24.50 0.43
C GLU A 272 -34.96 23.22 1.14
N GLN A 273 -34.11 22.20 1.27
CA GLN A 273 -34.42 20.90 1.89
C GLN A 273 -33.86 20.74 3.32
N ASP A 274 -33.34 21.83 3.92
CA ASP A 274 -32.60 21.80 5.20
C ASP A 274 -31.39 20.83 5.20
N ILE A 275 -30.72 20.65 4.05
CA ILE A 275 -29.50 19.83 3.91
C ILE A 275 -28.30 20.75 3.67
N TRP A 276 -27.23 20.56 4.43
CA TRP A 276 -25.95 21.21 4.17
C TRP A 276 -25.17 20.47 3.08
N LEU A 277 -24.63 21.20 2.12
CA LEU A 277 -23.81 20.67 1.03
C LEU A 277 -22.52 21.48 0.92
N ASN A 278 -21.38 20.78 0.93
CA ASN A 278 -20.08 21.31 0.56
C ASN A 278 -19.58 20.60 -0.71
N ILE A 279 -19.12 21.39 -1.68
CA ILE A 279 -18.67 20.90 -3.00
C ILE A 279 -17.20 21.24 -3.13
N THR A 280 -16.38 20.24 -3.44
CA THR A 280 -14.93 20.42 -3.63
C THR A 280 -14.49 19.76 -4.94
N VAL A 281 -13.72 20.48 -5.75
CA VAL A 281 -13.18 19.98 -7.03
C VAL A 281 -11.66 20.08 -7.01
N ASP A 282 -11.02 19.07 -6.42
CA ASP A 282 -9.56 19.01 -6.39
C ASP A 282 -9.00 18.69 -7.80
N PRO A 283 -8.06 19.51 -8.33
CA PRO A 283 -7.41 19.26 -9.62
C PRO A 283 -6.81 17.86 -9.77
N ILE A 284 -6.44 17.16 -8.68
CA ILE A 284 -5.88 15.81 -8.73
C ILE A 284 -6.82 14.78 -9.35
N TYR A 285 -8.14 14.99 -9.24
CA TYR A 285 -9.18 14.14 -9.84
C TYR A 285 -9.61 14.58 -11.25
N CYS A 286 -9.01 15.65 -11.80
CA CYS A 286 -9.33 16.15 -13.12
C CYS A 286 -8.30 15.67 -14.16
N HIS A 287 -8.78 15.04 -15.23
CA HIS A 287 -7.98 14.37 -16.25
C HIS A 287 -8.41 14.78 -17.67
N THR A 288 -7.44 15.03 -18.52
CA THR A 288 -7.58 15.23 -19.98
C THR A 288 -6.81 14.15 -20.73
N ASN A 289 -7.13 13.94 -22.01
CA ASN A 289 -6.36 13.06 -22.89
C ASN A 289 -5.11 13.79 -23.45
N GLU A 290 -4.32 14.39 -22.55
CA GLU A 290 -3.04 15.04 -22.88
C GLU A 290 -1.90 14.23 -22.29
N SER A 291 -0.91 13.88 -23.12
CA SER A 291 0.26 13.14 -22.66
C SER A 291 1.11 14.00 -21.73
N LYS A 292 1.21 13.60 -20.46
CA LYS A 292 2.13 14.20 -19.50
C LYS A 292 3.57 14.03 -19.99
N PRO A 293 4.43 15.08 -19.98
CA PRO A 293 5.82 14.93 -20.37
C PRO A 293 6.57 14.00 -19.40
N PHE A 294 7.46 13.18 -19.94
CA PHE A 294 8.29 12.27 -19.14
C PHE A 294 9.32 13.05 -18.31
N SER A 295 9.41 12.74 -17.02
CA SER A 295 10.38 13.33 -16.12
C SER A 295 11.81 12.89 -16.44
N ARG A 296 12.82 13.65 -16.00
CA ARG A 296 14.23 13.22 -16.11
C ARG A 296 14.49 11.88 -15.40
N GLY A 297 13.81 11.65 -14.28
CA GLY A 297 13.89 10.38 -13.53
C GLY A 297 13.33 9.18 -14.29
N PHE A 298 12.31 9.38 -15.15
CA PHE A 298 11.78 8.33 -16.03
C PHE A 298 12.89 7.81 -16.95
N TYR A 299 13.56 8.71 -17.67
CA TYR A 299 14.64 8.34 -18.59
C TYR A 299 15.81 7.65 -17.88
N ILE A 300 16.24 8.16 -16.72
CA ILE A 300 17.31 7.52 -15.93
C ILE A 300 16.91 6.10 -15.51
N THR A 301 15.70 5.92 -14.97
CA THR A 301 15.22 4.64 -14.45
C THR A 301 15.06 3.62 -15.58
N ILE A 302 14.42 4.01 -16.70
CA ILE A 302 14.19 3.09 -17.83
C ILE A 302 15.50 2.74 -18.56
N SER A 303 16.44 3.68 -18.71
CA SER A 303 17.76 3.40 -19.28
C SER A 303 18.57 2.45 -18.40
N PHE A 304 18.52 2.60 -17.07
CA PHE A 304 19.17 1.68 -16.15
C PHE A 304 18.56 0.26 -16.19
N MET A 305 17.22 0.15 -16.20
CA MET A 305 16.54 -1.15 -16.32
C MET A 305 16.79 -1.80 -17.69
N ALA A 306 16.83 -1.02 -18.77
CA ALA A 306 17.17 -1.51 -20.10
C ALA A 306 18.63 -1.98 -20.19
N LEU A 307 19.58 -1.28 -19.54
CA LEU A 307 20.97 -1.71 -19.45
C LEU A 307 21.10 -3.04 -18.68
N LEU A 308 20.42 -3.19 -17.54
CA LEU A 308 20.41 -4.46 -16.81
C LEU A 308 19.82 -5.59 -17.65
N LEU A 309 18.69 -5.36 -18.33
CA LEU A 309 18.10 -6.34 -19.24
C LEU A 309 19.05 -6.72 -20.38
N LEU A 310 19.74 -5.74 -20.98
CA LEU A 310 20.72 -5.96 -22.03
C LEU A 310 21.90 -6.82 -21.54
N VAL A 311 22.46 -6.53 -20.37
CA VAL A 311 23.54 -7.34 -19.77
C VAL A 311 23.10 -8.79 -19.55
N ASN A 312 21.89 -8.99 -19.03
CA ASN A 312 21.34 -10.34 -18.81
C ASN A 312 21.10 -11.10 -20.12
N LEU A 313 20.59 -10.42 -21.16
CA LEU A 313 20.39 -11.01 -22.48
C LEU A 313 21.72 -11.35 -23.18
N LEU A 314 22.71 -10.46 -23.12
CA LEU A 314 24.06 -10.70 -23.66
C LEU A 314 24.75 -11.87 -22.95
N SER A 315 24.69 -11.91 -21.61
CA SER A 315 25.23 -13.04 -20.84
C SER A 315 24.55 -14.36 -21.21
N THR A 316 23.22 -14.37 -21.31
CA THR A 316 22.45 -15.56 -21.71
C THR A 316 22.79 -15.99 -23.14
N ALA A 317 23.04 -15.05 -24.05
CA ALA A 317 23.45 -15.34 -25.42
C ALA A 317 24.86 -15.93 -25.50
N VAL A 318 25.80 -15.50 -24.64
CA VAL A 318 27.13 -16.13 -24.52
C VAL A 318 26.99 -17.59 -24.10
N ASP A 319 26.27 -17.87 -23.00
CA ASP A 319 26.02 -19.25 -22.55
C ASP A 319 25.34 -20.10 -23.64
N GLY A 320 24.36 -19.54 -24.36
CA GLY A 320 23.68 -20.22 -25.47
C GLY A 320 24.60 -20.54 -26.66
N VAL A 321 25.51 -19.64 -27.00
CA VAL A 321 26.52 -19.87 -28.06
C VAL A 321 27.55 -20.92 -27.63
N GLU A 322 27.96 -20.95 -26.36
CA GLU A 322 28.85 -22.00 -25.85
C GLU A 322 28.16 -23.37 -25.81
N PHE A 323 26.87 -23.41 -25.48
CA PHE A 323 26.05 -24.62 -25.55
C PHE A 323 25.96 -25.18 -26.98
N LEU A 324 25.65 -24.32 -27.97
CA LEU A 324 25.61 -24.72 -29.38
C LEU A 324 26.98 -25.17 -29.93
N LYS A 325 28.09 -24.67 -29.37
CA LYS A 325 29.45 -25.09 -29.73
C LYS A 325 29.92 -26.36 -29.01
N GLY A 326 29.13 -26.90 -28.07
CA GLY A 326 29.54 -28.04 -27.24
C GLY A 326 30.59 -27.71 -26.16
N ASN A 327 30.94 -26.44 -25.98
CA ASN A 327 31.98 -25.95 -25.05
C ASN A 327 31.40 -25.39 -23.74
N TYR A 328 30.11 -25.64 -23.46
CA TYR A 328 29.45 -25.15 -22.26
C TYR A 328 29.94 -25.87 -21.01
N SER A 329 30.61 -25.13 -20.12
CA SER A 329 31.04 -25.61 -18.81
C SER A 329 30.13 -25.08 -17.70
N HIS A 330 29.87 -25.90 -16.68
CA HIS A 330 29.18 -25.44 -15.46
C HIS A 330 30.10 -24.63 -14.53
N GLU A 331 31.39 -24.98 -14.51
CA GLU A 331 32.47 -24.27 -13.84
C GLU A 331 33.04 -23.21 -14.80
N LEU A 332 33.20 -21.98 -14.32
CA LEU A 332 33.62 -20.82 -15.12
C LEU A 332 34.79 -20.15 -14.40
N GLU A 333 35.79 -19.70 -15.16
CA GLU A 333 36.97 -19.04 -14.61
C GLU A 333 37.14 -17.62 -15.15
N GLY A 334 37.66 -16.72 -14.31
CA GLY A 334 38.00 -15.34 -14.68
C GLY A 334 36.79 -14.53 -15.13
N TRP A 335 36.92 -13.77 -16.22
CA TRP A 335 35.85 -12.90 -16.73
C TRP A 335 34.54 -13.64 -17.05
N ARG A 336 34.63 -14.95 -17.34
CA ARG A 336 33.47 -15.79 -17.64
C ARG A 336 32.57 -15.96 -16.42
N GLU A 337 33.15 -16.03 -15.21
CA GLU A 337 32.37 -16.12 -13.96
C GLU A 337 31.51 -14.86 -13.77
N LEU A 338 32.12 -13.68 -13.92
CA LEU A 338 31.44 -12.38 -13.83
C LEU A 338 30.28 -12.27 -14.84
N VAL A 339 30.49 -12.72 -16.09
CA VAL A 339 29.41 -12.74 -17.10
C VAL A 339 28.35 -13.77 -16.72
N GLY A 340 28.74 -14.98 -16.33
CA GLY A 340 27.84 -16.10 -16.01
C GLY A 340 26.90 -15.82 -14.83
N VAL A 341 27.27 -14.92 -13.91
CA VAL A 341 26.37 -14.44 -12.84
C VAL A 341 25.10 -13.79 -13.40
N PHE A 342 25.17 -13.13 -14.56
CA PHE A 342 24.01 -12.44 -15.19
C PHE A 342 23.21 -13.34 -16.14
N SER A 343 23.60 -14.61 -16.34
CA SER A 343 22.95 -15.49 -17.31
C SER A 343 21.61 -16.00 -16.78
N LEU A 344 20.54 -15.77 -17.53
CA LEU A 344 19.20 -16.23 -17.19
C LEU A 344 19.12 -17.76 -17.24
N TRP A 345 19.74 -18.37 -18.26
CA TRP A 345 19.78 -19.82 -18.44
C TRP A 345 20.50 -20.53 -17.30
N ARG A 346 21.71 -20.05 -16.97
CA ARG A 346 22.53 -20.64 -15.91
C ARG A 346 21.87 -20.47 -14.55
N ASN A 347 21.34 -19.28 -14.24
CA ASN A 347 20.64 -19.08 -12.96
C ASN A 347 19.37 -19.94 -12.87
N THR A 348 18.52 -19.98 -13.91
CA THR A 348 17.32 -20.82 -13.89
C THR A 348 17.62 -22.31 -13.78
N TYR A 349 18.67 -22.82 -14.46
CA TYR A 349 19.15 -24.19 -14.26
C TYR A 349 19.58 -24.45 -12.81
N ASN A 350 20.40 -23.56 -12.23
CA ASN A 350 20.90 -23.72 -10.86
C ASN A 350 19.78 -23.72 -9.81
N LEU A 351 18.63 -23.08 -10.08
CA LEU A 351 17.45 -23.11 -9.22
C LEU A 351 16.67 -24.42 -9.30
N GLY A 352 16.80 -25.16 -10.41
CA GLY A 352 16.28 -26.51 -10.55
C GLY A 352 17.10 -27.58 -9.82
N ILE A 353 18.30 -27.26 -9.33
CA ILE A 353 19.18 -28.22 -8.64
C ILE A 353 18.62 -28.53 -7.24
N TYR A 354 18.04 -29.71 -7.09
CA TYR A 354 17.55 -30.20 -5.81
C TYR A 354 18.70 -30.72 -4.94
N ASN A 355 19.05 -29.98 -3.88
CA ASN A 355 20.01 -30.44 -2.88
C ASN A 355 19.40 -31.55 -2.00
N LYS A 356 19.89 -32.78 -2.17
CA LYS A 356 19.46 -33.98 -1.43
C LYS A 356 19.86 -33.97 0.05
N GLU A 357 20.81 -33.17 0.49
CA GLU A 357 21.39 -33.21 1.83
C GLU A 357 20.82 -32.15 2.80
N SER A 358 20.01 -31.20 2.30
CA SER A 358 19.41 -30.18 3.15
C SER A 358 18.49 -30.77 4.22
N GLN A 359 18.75 -30.47 5.50
CA GLN A 359 17.98 -31.00 6.63
C GLN A 359 16.64 -30.27 6.87
N VAL A 360 16.42 -29.10 6.24
CA VAL A 360 15.24 -28.22 6.48
C VAL A 360 14.30 -28.12 5.26
N LYS A 361 14.28 -29.14 4.39
CA LYS A 361 13.49 -29.18 3.13
C LYS A 361 12.02 -28.80 3.31
N ILE A 362 11.34 -29.41 4.28
CA ILE A 362 9.91 -29.14 4.56
C ILE A 362 9.70 -27.67 4.92
N VAL A 363 10.59 -27.12 5.75
CA VAL A 363 10.57 -25.72 6.21
C VAL A 363 10.76 -24.75 5.04
N ASN A 364 11.66 -25.06 4.11
CA ASN A 364 11.81 -24.30 2.86
C ASN A 364 10.56 -24.39 1.97
N GLY A 365 9.92 -25.56 1.86
CA GLY A 365 8.64 -25.73 1.16
C GLY A 365 7.52 -24.89 1.78
N MET A 366 7.41 -24.88 3.12
CA MET A 366 6.47 -24.02 3.84
C MET A 366 6.70 -22.54 3.54
N LYS A 367 7.96 -22.08 3.45
CA LYS A 367 8.26 -20.69 3.07
C LYS A 367 7.78 -20.32 1.68
N VAL A 368 7.84 -21.24 0.70
CA VAL A 368 7.29 -21.00 -0.64
C VAL A 368 5.77 -20.87 -0.58
N LEU A 369 5.08 -21.78 0.11
CA LEU A 369 3.63 -21.71 0.29
C LEU A 369 3.20 -20.40 0.97
N MET A 370 3.86 -20.03 2.07
CA MET A 370 3.57 -18.77 2.77
C MET A 370 3.86 -17.55 1.90
N MET A 371 4.92 -17.56 1.08
CA MET A 371 5.19 -16.47 0.13
C MET A 371 4.06 -16.31 -0.89
N VAL A 372 3.53 -17.41 -1.44
CA VAL A 372 2.37 -17.38 -2.36
C VAL A 372 1.13 -16.82 -1.68
N LEU A 373 0.83 -17.24 -0.45
CA LEU A 373 -0.31 -16.72 0.32
C LEU A 373 -0.16 -15.23 0.67
N ILE A 374 1.06 -14.78 1.01
CA ILE A 374 1.37 -13.36 1.24
C ILE A 374 1.22 -12.55 -0.06
N ILE A 375 1.64 -13.07 -1.21
CA ILE A 375 1.42 -12.44 -2.52
C ILE A 375 -0.08 -12.30 -2.79
N TYR A 376 -0.84 -13.38 -2.63
CA TYR A 376 -2.29 -13.40 -2.87
C TYR A 376 -3.03 -12.42 -1.93
N GLY A 377 -2.76 -12.49 -0.62
CA GLY A 377 -3.40 -11.61 0.36
C GLY A 377 -3.12 -10.13 0.11
N HIS A 378 -1.89 -9.76 -0.27
CA HIS A 378 -1.59 -8.38 -0.65
C HIS A 378 -2.34 -7.93 -1.92
N VAL A 379 -2.38 -8.77 -2.97
CA VAL A 379 -3.16 -8.46 -4.19
C VAL A 379 -4.64 -8.30 -3.86
N LEU A 380 -5.20 -9.18 -3.03
CA LEU A 380 -6.58 -9.12 -2.57
C LEU A 380 -6.87 -7.81 -1.82
N LEU A 381 -6.05 -7.45 -0.82
CA LEU A 381 -6.20 -6.19 -0.08
C LEU A 381 -6.18 -4.96 -1.01
N TYR A 382 -5.33 -4.97 -2.04
CA TYR A 382 -5.27 -3.86 -3.00
C TYR A 382 -6.54 -3.79 -3.88
N ILE A 383 -7.07 -4.94 -4.31
CA ILE A 383 -8.34 -5.03 -5.07
C ILE A 383 -9.52 -4.58 -4.20
N LEU A 384 -9.63 -5.07 -2.97
CA LEU A 384 -10.67 -4.69 -2.01
C LEU A 384 -10.63 -3.20 -1.66
N GLY A 385 -9.44 -2.59 -1.67
CA GLY A 385 -9.27 -1.16 -1.50
C GLY A 385 -9.71 -0.31 -2.69
N TYR A 386 -9.99 -0.86 -3.88
CA TYR A 386 -10.63 -0.06 -4.95
C TYR A 386 -12.10 0.22 -4.60
N PRO A 387 -12.68 1.33 -5.10
CA PRO A 387 -14.11 1.57 -4.90
C PRO A 387 -14.97 0.45 -5.49
N GLN A 388 -15.83 -0.12 -4.64
CA GLN A 388 -16.76 -1.18 -5.02
C GLN A 388 -18.16 -0.59 -5.24
N SER A 389 -18.97 -1.23 -6.08
CA SER A 389 -20.38 -0.88 -6.27
C SER A 389 -21.27 -1.26 -5.09
N ASN A 390 -20.80 -2.15 -4.21
CA ASN A 390 -21.47 -2.54 -2.96
C ASN A 390 -20.45 -2.77 -1.81
N PRO A 391 -19.90 -1.70 -1.21
CA PRO A 391 -18.99 -1.84 -0.08
C PRO A 391 -19.65 -2.41 1.18
N ALA A 392 -20.97 -2.31 1.36
CA ALA A 392 -21.66 -2.88 2.52
C ALA A 392 -21.46 -4.39 2.69
N SER A 393 -21.33 -5.15 1.59
CA SER A 393 -20.97 -6.57 1.66
C SER A 393 -19.53 -6.80 2.13
N LEU A 394 -18.62 -5.86 1.87
CA LEU A 394 -17.26 -5.91 2.40
C LEU A 394 -17.24 -5.52 3.89
N GLU A 395 -17.97 -4.47 4.28
CA GLU A 395 -18.17 -4.09 5.70
C GLU A 395 -18.70 -5.27 6.54
N GLU A 396 -19.55 -6.13 5.94
CA GLU A 396 -20.04 -7.35 6.59
C GLU A 396 -18.97 -8.45 6.69
N VAL A 397 -18.18 -8.68 5.64
CA VAL A 397 -17.03 -9.63 5.65
C VAL A 397 -16.02 -9.30 6.75
N TYR A 398 -15.71 -8.01 6.95
CA TYR A 398 -14.82 -7.57 8.04
C TYR A 398 -15.38 -7.84 9.45
N ARG A 399 -16.70 -8.08 9.57
CA ARG A 399 -17.39 -8.21 10.86
C ARG A 399 -17.94 -9.61 11.14
N ARG A 400 -18.08 -10.47 10.12
CA ARG A 400 -18.37 -11.90 10.28
C ARG A 400 -17.08 -12.64 10.67
N GLY A 401 -17.04 -13.17 11.90
CA GLY A 401 -15.80 -13.69 12.50
C GLY A 401 -15.09 -14.82 11.75
N ALA A 402 -15.79 -15.58 10.91
CA ALA A 402 -15.17 -16.61 10.07
C ALA A 402 -14.38 -16.01 8.90
N ASP A 403 -14.86 -14.90 8.33
CA ASP A 403 -14.30 -14.28 7.13
C ASP A 403 -13.10 -13.35 7.47
N ILE A 404 -12.92 -12.99 8.75
CA ILE A 404 -11.73 -12.30 9.27
C ILE A 404 -10.44 -13.05 8.88
N ALA A 405 -10.47 -14.37 8.74
CA ALA A 405 -9.31 -15.16 8.30
C ALA A 405 -8.79 -14.78 6.90
N LEU A 406 -9.66 -14.24 6.02
CA LEU A 406 -9.28 -13.74 4.68
C LEU A 406 -8.67 -12.33 4.71
N VAL A 407 -8.97 -11.57 5.76
CA VAL A 407 -8.49 -10.20 6.01
C VAL A 407 -7.19 -10.20 6.84
N ASN A 408 -6.96 -11.27 7.60
CA ASN A 408 -5.90 -11.32 8.62
C ASN A 408 -4.48 -11.30 8.03
N THR A 409 -3.71 -10.27 8.37
CA THR A 409 -2.32 -10.09 7.92
C THR A 409 -1.29 -10.94 8.69
N ASN A 410 -1.68 -11.61 9.78
CA ASN A 410 -0.77 -12.38 10.66
C ASN A 410 -0.10 -13.59 9.96
N ILE A 411 -0.49 -13.92 8.72
CA ILE A 411 0.20 -14.92 7.90
C ILE A 411 1.68 -14.53 7.65
N VAL A 412 1.99 -13.23 7.70
CA VAL A 412 3.36 -12.69 7.62
C VAL A 412 4.20 -13.08 8.86
N ASP A 413 3.59 -13.18 10.04
CA ASP A 413 4.29 -13.54 11.28
C ASP A 413 4.76 -15.00 11.26
N VAL A 414 3.97 -15.89 10.65
CA VAL A 414 4.36 -17.28 10.40
C VAL A 414 5.59 -17.33 9.48
N PHE A 415 5.60 -16.54 8.41
CA PHE A 415 6.75 -16.44 7.50
C PHE A 415 8.00 -15.87 8.19
N PHE A 416 7.85 -14.86 9.06
CA PHE A 416 8.96 -14.31 9.85
C PHE A 416 9.47 -15.30 10.90
N THR A 417 8.59 -15.99 11.62
CA THR A 417 8.95 -17.03 12.61
C THR A 417 9.76 -18.15 11.96
N VAL A 418 9.27 -18.69 10.84
CA VAL A 418 9.97 -19.73 10.07
C VAL A 418 11.30 -19.22 9.51
N SER A 419 11.36 -17.96 9.06
CA SER A 419 12.61 -17.35 8.58
C SER A 419 13.62 -17.10 9.70
N GLY A 420 13.16 -16.71 10.89
CA GLY A 420 13.98 -16.55 12.09
C GLY A 420 14.58 -17.87 12.55
N PHE A 421 13.77 -18.93 12.60
CA PHE A 421 14.23 -20.29 12.90
C PHE A 421 15.35 -20.75 11.95
N ILE A 422 15.17 -20.62 10.63
CA ILE A 422 16.22 -20.98 9.66
C ILE A 422 17.48 -20.13 9.84
N THR A 423 17.33 -18.83 10.08
CA THR A 423 18.46 -17.91 10.28
C THR A 423 19.26 -18.28 11.53
N PHE A 424 18.58 -18.63 12.63
CA PHE A 424 19.22 -19.12 13.84
C PHE A 424 19.88 -20.48 13.63
N TYR A 425 19.17 -21.45 13.04
CA TYR A 425 19.67 -22.81 12.83
C TYR A 425 21.00 -22.85 12.05
N TYR A 426 21.08 -22.12 10.92
CA TYR A 426 22.34 -22.02 10.16
C TYR A 426 23.34 -21.03 10.76
N GLY A 427 22.87 -19.98 11.44
CA GLY A 427 23.73 -18.96 12.03
C GLY A 427 24.39 -19.36 13.36
N TYR A 428 23.86 -20.35 14.07
CA TYR A 428 24.26 -20.69 15.44
C TYR A 428 25.73 -21.11 15.57
N HIS A 429 26.21 -22.02 14.71
CA HIS A 429 27.60 -22.49 14.78
C HIS A 429 28.61 -21.40 14.37
N PRO A 430 28.43 -20.67 13.26
CA PRO A 430 29.27 -19.51 12.95
C PRO A 430 29.24 -18.42 14.03
N MET A 431 28.08 -18.15 14.64
CA MET A 431 27.94 -17.16 15.72
C MET A 431 28.66 -17.58 17.01
N LYS A 432 28.77 -18.89 17.31
CA LYS A 432 29.60 -19.37 18.42
C LYS A 432 31.09 -19.08 18.23
N VAL A 433 31.58 -19.08 16.99
CA VAL A 433 33.00 -18.87 16.66
C VAL A 433 33.31 -17.39 16.46
N GLY A 434 32.51 -16.68 15.66
CA GLY A 434 32.70 -15.26 15.33
C GLY A 434 31.99 -14.26 16.24
N GLY A 435 31.25 -14.74 17.25
CA GLY A 435 30.58 -13.92 18.26
C GLY A 435 29.64 -12.84 17.67
N VAL A 436 29.64 -11.67 18.32
CA VAL A 436 28.82 -10.51 17.92
C VAL A 436 29.26 -9.96 16.56
N ILE A 437 30.54 -10.08 16.19
CA ILE A 437 31.05 -9.59 14.90
C ILE A 437 30.38 -10.33 13.74
N TYR A 438 30.24 -11.67 13.83
CA TYR A 438 29.50 -12.45 12.85
C TYR A 438 28.03 -12.00 12.72
N LEU A 439 27.37 -11.69 13.85
CA LEU A 439 25.99 -11.20 13.84
C LEU A 439 25.85 -9.85 13.11
N VAL A 440 26.73 -8.89 13.41
CA VAL A 440 26.74 -7.56 12.76
C VAL A 440 27.02 -7.70 11.25
N LEU A 441 28.02 -8.49 10.86
CA LEU A 441 28.33 -8.73 9.44
C LEU A 441 27.19 -9.43 8.72
N SER A 442 26.55 -10.43 9.33
CA SER A 442 25.39 -11.14 8.76
C SER A 442 24.20 -10.20 8.50
N ILE A 443 23.92 -9.28 9.42
CA ILE A 443 22.90 -8.23 9.23
C ILE A 443 23.30 -7.28 8.10
N LEU A 444 24.56 -6.84 8.04
CA LEU A 444 25.07 -5.95 7.00
C LEU A 444 24.99 -6.59 5.60
N PHE A 445 25.44 -7.85 5.44
CA PHE A 445 25.32 -8.57 4.18
C PHE A 445 23.85 -8.76 3.76
N ARG A 446 22.95 -9.03 4.71
CA ARG A 446 21.51 -9.11 4.44
C ARG A 446 20.92 -7.77 3.98
N TYR A 447 21.35 -6.66 4.57
CA TYR A 447 20.98 -5.31 4.14
C TYR A 447 21.49 -5.01 2.71
N LEU A 448 22.79 -5.20 2.47
CA LEU A 448 23.44 -4.99 1.16
C LEU A 448 22.85 -5.86 0.05
N ARG A 449 22.34 -7.07 0.37
CA ARG A 449 21.67 -7.95 -0.60
C ARG A 449 20.24 -7.52 -0.95
N LEU A 450 19.50 -6.94 -0.01
CA LEU A 450 18.08 -6.58 -0.22
C LEU A 450 17.91 -5.17 -0.78
N MET A 451 18.76 -4.23 -0.36
CA MET A 451 18.63 -2.82 -0.70
C MET A 451 18.73 -2.46 -2.19
N PRO A 452 19.64 -3.05 -3.00
CA PRO A 452 19.74 -2.71 -4.42
C PRO A 452 18.44 -2.99 -5.17
N VAL A 453 17.81 -4.15 -4.91
CA VAL A 453 16.52 -4.50 -5.52
C VAL A 453 15.46 -3.51 -5.05
N PHE A 454 15.35 -3.27 -3.73
CA PHE A 454 14.36 -2.34 -3.17
C PHE A 454 14.49 -0.92 -3.76
N ALA A 455 15.71 -0.40 -3.89
CA ALA A 455 16.00 0.91 -4.49
C ALA A 455 15.54 0.99 -5.96
N ILE A 456 15.80 -0.05 -6.77
CA ILE A 456 15.32 -0.13 -8.15
C ILE A 456 13.79 -0.07 -8.19
N VAL A 457 13.11 -0.80 -7.30
CA VAL A 457 11.64 -0.81 -7.33
C VAL A 457 11.04 0.49 -6.82
N MET A 458 11.65 1.14 -5.82
CA MET A 458 11.28 2.50 -5.40
C MET A 458 11.45 3.51 -6.54
N ALA A 459 12.53 3.42 -7.33
CA ALA A 459 12.71 4.26 -8.52
C ALA A 459 11.63 3.99 -9.58
N TYR A 460 11.28 2.73 -9.85
CA TYR A 460 10.20 2.37 -10.77
C TYR A 460 8.83 2.92 -10.32
N VAL A 461 8.48 2.73 -9.03
CA VAL A 461 7.26 3.27 -8.41
C VAL A 461 7.16 4.78 -8.61
N THR A 462 8.27 5.48 -8.37
CA THR A 462 8.33 6.95 -8.34
C THR A 462 8.33 7.58 -9.73
N TYR A 463 9.06 6.98 -10.68
CA TYR A 463 9.38 7.62 -11.96
C TYR A 463 8.77 6.96 -13.19
N VAL A 464 8.44 5.66 -13.14
CA VAL A 464 7.92 4.91 -14.31
C VAL A 464 6.41 4.69 -14.18
N LEU A 465 5.95 4.15 -13.04
CA LEU A 465 4.53 3.84 -12.83
C LEU A 465 3.54 4.98 -13.13
N PRO A 466 3.75 6.27 -12.76
CA PRO A 466 2.77 7.32 -13.08
C PRO A 466 2.43 7.47 -14.57
N TYR A 467 3.21 6.87 -15.48
CA TYR A 467 2.99 6.85 -16.92
C TYR A 467 2.51 5.50 -17.48
N THR A 468 2.34 4.45 -16.65
CA THR A 468 1.98 3.10 -17.13
C THR A 468 0.48 2.84 -17.25
N SER A 469 -0.34 3.72 -16.66
CA SER A 469 -1.80 3.62 -16.68
C SER A 469 -2.40 5.01 -16.45
N ASP A 470 -3.66 5.20 -16.84
CA ASP A 470 -4.47 6.36 -16.54
C ASP A 470 -5.85 5.91 -16.05
N GLY A 471 -6.48 6.70 -15.17
CA GLY A 471 -7.79 6.38 -14.62
C GLY A 471 -8.30 7.45 -13.66
N PRO A 472 -9.61 7.44 -13.33
CA PRO A 472 -10.30 8.54 -12.66
C PRO A 472 -9.82 8.83 -11.22
N ILE A 473 -9.17 7.86 -10.58
CA ILE A 473 -8.60 7.96 -9.24
C ILE A 473 -7.08 7.69 -9.24
N TRP A 474 -6.45 7.55 -10.40
CA TRP A 474 -5.05 7.12 -10.54
C TRP A 474 -4.09 8.13 -9.92
N ASN A 475 -4.23 9.40 -10.29
CA ASN A 475 -3.43 10.49 -9.71
C ASN A 475 -3.67 10.61 -8.20
N ALA A 476 -4.93 10.52 -7.74
CA ALA A 476 -5.27 10.67 -6.33
C ALA A 476 -4.69 9.56 -5.45
N ARG A 477 -4.73 8.30 -5.92
CA ARG A 477 -4.16 7.16 -5.18
C ARG A 477 -2.64 7.12 -5.26
N ILE A 478 -2.05 7.35 -6.44
CA ILE A 478 -0.63 7.07 -6.69
C ILE A 478 0.24 8.33 -6.60
N GLY A 479 -0.31 9.52 -6.86
CA GLY A 479 0.39 10.79 -6.68
C GLY A 479 0.86 10.99 -5.24
N ILE A 480 0.01 10.65 -4.26
CA ILE A 480 0.36 10.70 -2.84
C ILE A 480 1.48 9.70 -2.51
N GLU A 481 1.43 8.46 -3.02
CA GLU A 481 2.53 7.49 -2.88
C GLU A 481 3.84 8.07 -3.44
N ILE A 482 3.79 8.67 -4.63
CA ILE A 482 4.95 9.22 -5.33
C ILE A 482 5.55 10.39 -4.55
N GLU A 483 4.73 11.33 -4.07
CA GLU A 483 5.19 12.47 -3.28
C GLU A 483 5.85 12.01 -1.97
N ASN A 484 5.20 11.10 -1.24
CA ASN A 484 5.77 10.50 -0.03
C ASN A 484 7.06 9.73 -0.32
N CYS A 485 7.15 9.02 -1.44
CA CYS A 485 8.38 8.37 -1.90
C CYS A 485 9.49 9.39 -2.22
N GLN A 486 9.18 10.49 -2.90
CA GLN A 486 10.15 11.54 -3.27
C GLN A 486 10.64 12.33 -2.05
N LYS A 487 9.79 12.54 -1.04
CA LYS A 487 10.15 13.22 0.20
C LYS A 487 10.97 12.31 1.14
N ASN A 488 10.53 11.06 1.31
CA ASN A 488 11.03 10.14 2.34
C ASN A 488 11.86 8.96 1.79
N TRP A 489 12.38 9.05 0.56
CA TRP A 489 13.19 7.98 -0.08
C TRP A 489 14.36 7.50 0.80
N TRP A 490 15.06 8.41 1.46
CA TRP A 490 16.21 8.10 2.30
C TRP A 490 15.82 7.35 3.58
N LEU A 491 14.68 7.70 4.19
CA LEU A 491 14.10 6.95 5.33
C LEU A 491 13.74 5.52 4.94
N ASN A 492 13.19 5.35 3.74
CA ASN A 492 12.86 4.03 3.19
C ASN A 492 14.12 3.18 2.95
N LEU A 493 15.20 3.77 2.41
CA LEU A 493 16.48 3.05 2.24
C LEU A 493 17.18 2.72 3.58
N LEU A 494 17.01 3.55 4.60
CA LEU A 494 17.55 3.28 5.94
C LEU A 494 16.65 2.36 6.80
N LEU A 495 15.48 1.96 6.31
CA LEU A 495 14.44 1.22 7.06
C LEU A 495 13.97 1.94 8.36
N LEU A 496 14.16 3.26 8.41
CA LEU A 496 13.76 4.10 9.55
C LEU A 496 12.33 4.63 9.42
N ASN A 497 11.66 4.29 8.32
CA ASN A 497 10.30 4.72 8.03
C ASN A 497 9.37 4.42 9.23
N ASN A 498 9.34 3.21 9.77
CA ASN A 498 8.42 2.85 10.87
C ASN A 498 8.61 3.66 12.18
N PHE A 499 9.68 4.47 12.30
CA PHE A 499 9.98 5.28 13.48
C PHE A 499 9.95 6.80 13.24
N ILE A 500 10.12 7.25 12.00
CA ILE A 500 10.24 8.69 11.64
C ILE A 500 9.15 9.02 10.62
N ASN A 501 8.32 10.02 10.93
CA ASN A 501 7.19 10.46 10.10
C ASN A 501 6.25 9.30 9.73
N ALA A 502 5.85 8.49 10.72
CA ALA A 502 4.97 7.34 10.50
C ALA A 502 3.60 7.73 9.89
N ASP A 503 3.09 8.92 10.21
CA ASP A 503 1.85 9.45 9.63
C ASP A 503 1.95 9.74 8.12
N GLU A 504 3.17 9.99 7.61
CA GLU A 504 3.44 10.24 6.18
C GLU A 504 3.62 8.95 5.36
N GLN A 505 3.30 7.78 5.93
CA GLN A 505 3.63 6.46 5.35
C GLN A 505 2.45 5.66 4.85
N VAL A 506 1.38 6.39 4.50
CA VAL A 506 0.23 5.84 3.78
C VAL A 506 -0.53 4.83 4.64
N ASN A 507 -1.32 5.36 5.57
CA ASN A 507 -2.45 4.66 6.16
C ASN A 507 -3.56 5.61 6.66
N GLN A 508 -3.72 6.75 6.00
CA GLN A 508 -4.86 7.66 6.17
C GLN A 508 -5.45 8.05 4.80
N SER A 509 -5.83 7.03 4.01
CA SER A 509 -7.03 7.20 3.17
C SER A 509 -8.25 7.10 4.10
N PRO A 510 -9.21 8.05 4.04
CA PRO A 510 -10.44 7.99 4.84
C PRO A 510 -11.36 6.83 4.42
#